data_AF-A0A0F4KRC7-F1
#
_entry.id   AF-A0A0F4KRC7-F1
#
_cell.length_a   1.000
_cell.length_b   1.000
_cell.length_c   1.000
_cell.angle_alpha   90.00
_cell.angle_beta   90.00
_cell.angle_gamma   90.00
#
_symmetry.space_group_name_H-M   'P 1'
#
loop_
_entity.id
_entity.type
_entity.pdbx_description
1 polymer ?
#
loop_
_entity_poly.entity_id
_entity_poly.type
_entity_poly.pdbx_seq_one_letter_code
_entity_poly.pdbx_strand_id
1 'polypeptide(L)' 'MGKTFYEYLMTQRDPNSSEPIANFAQAAFFDSTFPKQSHDYAELSNYLELNGSYLPSMDIFDAAFRNYQETQGSIMK' A
#
# COMPACT_ATOMS: atom_id res chain seq x y z
N MET A 1 15.67 -7.93 6.55
CA MET A 1 14.76 -7.37 5.54
C MET A 1 13.49 -6.96 6.25
N GLY A 2 13.07 -5.71 6.09
CA GLY A 2 11.81 -5.23 6.65
C GLY A 2 10.61 -5.78 5.87
N LYS A 3 9.39 -5.47 6.34
CA LYS A 3 8.17 -5.84 5.62
C LYS A 3 8.15 -5.19 4.24
N THR A 4 7.59 -5.86 3.22
CA THR A 4 7.27 -5.23 1.93
C THR A 4 6.15 -4.19 2.10
N PHE A 5 5.94 -3.33 1.10
CA PHE A 5 4.80 -2.41 1.13
C PHE A 5 3.47 -3.17 1.20
N TYR A 6 3.35 -4.29 0.45
CA TYR A 6 2.16 -5.13 0.48
C TYR A 6 1.92 -5.75 1.86
N GLU A 7 2.96 -6.29 2.51
CA GLU A 7 2.84 -6.85 3.86
C GLU A 7 2.42 -5.79 4.88
N TYR A 8 2.94 -4.57 4.78
CA TYR A 8 2.44 -3.42 5.56
C TYR A 8 0.97 -3.15 5.25
N LEU A 9 0.60 -3.05 3.98
CA LEU A 9 -0.76 -2.72 3.56
C LEU A 9 -1.78 -3.75 4.06
N MET A 10 -1.41 -5.04 4.13
CA MET A 10 -2.26 -6.08 4.72
C MET A 10 -2.58 -5.85 6.20
N THR A 11 -1.72 -5.15 6.95
CA THR A 11 -2.00 -4.78 8.35
C THR A 11 -3.02 -3.65 8.47
N GLN A 12 -3.27 -2.91 7.39
CA GLN A 12 -4.23 -1.80 7.34
C GLN A 12 -5.63 -2.26 6.89
N ARG A 13 -5.80 -3.55 6.56
CA ARG A 13 -7.10 -4.09 6.15
C ARG A 13 -8.08 -4.07 7.32
N ASP A 14 -9.21 -3.42 7.09
CA ASP A 14 -10.37 -3.48 7.97
C ASP A 14 -11.64 -3.45 7.10
N PRO A 15 -12.36 -4.58 6.96
CA PRO A 15 -13.55 -4.65 6.11
C PRO A 15 -14.72 -3.82 6.64
N ASN A 16 -14.66 -3.35 7.89
CA ASN A 16 -15.70 -2.50 8.49
C ASN A 16 -15.32 -1.00 8.47
N SER A 17 -14.10 -0.67 8.06
CA SER A 17 -13.64 0.71 7.97
C SER A 17 -14.02 1.33 6.63
N SER A 18 -14.36 2.62 6.67
CA SER A 18 -14.55 3.44 5.46
C SER A 18 -13.33 4.30 5.13
N GLU A 19 -12.24 4.16 5.88
CA GLU A 19 -11.03 4.96 5.69
C GLU A 19 -10.38 4.64 4.33
N PRO A 20 -9.86 5.66 3.60
CA PRO A 20 -9.30 5.46 2.27
C PRO A 20 -8.19 4.40 2.20
N ILE A 21 -7.29 4.36 3.19
CA ILE A 21 -6.18 3.39 3.23
C ILE A 21 -6.71 1.97 3.49
N ALA A 22 -7.73 1.80 4.32
CA ALA A 22 -8.34 0.48 4.57
C ALA A 22 -9.02 -0.06 3.30
N ASN A 23 -9.74 0.81 2.58
CA ASN A 23 -10.34 0.48 1.29
C ASN A 23 -9.27 0.12 0.25
N PHE A 24 -8.20 0.90 0.16
CA PHE A 24 -7.06 0.58 -0.70
C PHE A 24 -6.45 -0.79 -0.34
N ALA A 25 -6.24 -1.06 0.94
CA ALA A 25 -5.69 -2.34 1.38
C ALA A 25 -6.57 -3.53 1.02
N GLN A 26 -7.89 -3.37 1.12
CA GLN A 26 -8.84 -4.39 0.72
C GLN A 26 -8.89 -4.59 -0.79
N ALA A 27 -8.78 -3.52 -1.58
CA ALA A 27 -8.70 -3.61 -3.04
C ALA A 27 -7.40 -4.30 -3.50
N ALA A 28 -6.25 -3.89 -2.96
CA ALA A 28 -4.95 -4.50 -3.25
C ALA A 28 -4.88 -5.98 -2.84
N PHE A 29 -5.63 -6.39 -1.80
CA PHE A 29 -5.76 -7.82 -1.45
C PHE A 29 -6.43 -8.65 -2.54
N PHE A 30 -7.44 -8.09 -3.22
CA PHE A 30 -8.14 -8.76 -4.32
C PHE A 30 -7.40 -8.65 -5.66
N ASP A 31 -6.41 -7.76 -5.75
CA ASP A 31 -5.54 -7.64 -6.91
C ASP A 31 -4.46 -8.74 -6.89
N SER A 32 -4.70 -9.79 -7.68
CA SER A 32 -3.75 -10.91 -7.82
C SER A 32 -2.43 -10.52 -8.49
N THR A 33 -2.43 -9.44 -9.28
CA THR A 33 -1.28 -8.95 -10.05
C THR A 33 -0.47 -7.88 -9.32
N PHE A 34 -0.92 -7.45 -8.13
CA PHE A 34 -0.21 -6.48 -7.32
C PHE A 34 1.25 -6.92 -7.07
N PRO A 35 2.24 -6.03 -7.19
CA PRO A 35 3.67 -6.35 -6.98
C PRO A 35 4.00 -6.56 -5.49
N LYS A 36 3.65 -7.73 -4.94
CA LYS A 36 3.70 -8.05 -3.49
C LYS A 36 5.09 -8.00 -2.85
N GLN A 37 6.14 -8.11 -3.67
CA GLN A 37 7.54 -8.15 -3.22
C GLN A 37 8.24 -6.78 -3.35
N SER A 38 7.58 -5.79 -3.96
CA SER A 38 8.20 -4.48 -4.15
C SER A 38 8.25 -3.68 -2.85
N HIS A 39 9.36 -2.97 -2.69
CA HIS A 39 9.60 -1.98 -1.65
C HIS A 39 9.83 -0.59 -2.27
N ASP A 40 9.87 -0.49 -3.60
CA ASP A 40 10.26 0.69 -4.34
C ASP A 40 9.04 1.54 -4.68
N TYR A 41 9.11 2.83 -4.35
CA TYR A 41 8.00 3.75 -4.59
C TYR A 41 7.69 3.91 -6.08
N ALA A 42 8.71 4.01 -6.93
CA ALA A 42 8.51 4.26 -8.36
C ALA A 42 7.90 3.04 -9.06
N GLU A 43 8.35 1.82 -8.72
CA GLU A 43 7.76 0.58 -9.23
C GLU A 43 6.27 0.46 -8.85
N LEU A 44 5.95 0.71 -7.58
CA LEU A 44 4.58 0.67 -7.08
C LEU A 44 3.70 1.76 -7.70
N SER A 45 4.22 2.99 -7.81
CA SER A 45 3.51 4.12 -8.40
C SER A 45 3.18 3.83 -9.87
N ASN A 46 4.17 3.43 -10.67
CA ASN A 46 3.98 3.06 -12.07
C ASN A 46 2.93 1.95 -12.23
N TYR A 47 2.97 0.92 -11.37
CA TYR A 47 1.97 -0.14 -11.39
C TYR A 47 0.55 0.40 -11.14
N LEU A 48 0.39 1.27 -10.14
CA LEU A 48 -0.90 1.84 -9.75
C LEU A 48 -1.45 2.83 -10.78
N GLU A 49 -0.60 3.61 -11.45
CA GLU A 49 -1.04 4.48 -12.54
C GLU A 49 -1.57 3.69 -13.74
N LEU A 50 -0.99 2.52 -14.01
CA LEU A 50 -1.36 1.67 -15.15
C LEU A 50 -2.49 0.68 -14.85
N ASN A 51 -2.57 0.15 -13.62
CA ASN A 51 -3.45 -0.96 -13.25
C ASN A 51 -4.33 -0.67 -12.03
N GLY A 52 -4.06 0.40 -11.28
CA GLY A 52 -4.69 0.73 -10.00
C GLY A 52 -6.03 1.44 -10.12
N SER A 53 -6.91 1.03 -11.05
CA SER A 53 -8.21 1.67 -11.26
C SER A 53 -9.16 1.62 -10.05
N TYR A 54 -8.84 0.79 -9.06
CA TYR A 54 -9.54 0.72 -7.78
C TYR A 54 -9.16 1.84 -6.80
N LEU A 55 -8.08 2.59 -7.09
CA LEU A 55 -7.61 3.69 -6.28
C LEU A 55 -8.25 4.99 -6.77
N PRO A 56 -9.09 5.67 -5.97
CA PRO A 56 -9.78 6.88 -6.43
C PRO A 56 -8.86 8.11 -6.52
N SER A 57 -7.70 8.10 -5.85
CA SER A 57 -6.64 9.10 -6.00
C SER A 57 -5.29 8.49 -5.62
N MET A 58 -4.22 8.86 -6.34
CA MET A 58 -2.84 8.51 -6.00
C MET A 58 -2.40 9.08 -4.64
N ASP A 59 -3.05 10.14 -4.15
CA ASP A 59 -2.79 10.69 -2.80
C ASP A 59 -2.98 9.64 -1.68
N ILE A 60 -3.88 8.66 -1.90
CA ILE A 60 -4.13 7.58 -0.93
C ILE A 60 -2.92 6.64 -0.88
N PHE A 61 -2.35 6.32 -2.04
CA PHE A 61 -1.12 5.55 -2.11
C PHE A 61 0.04 6.30 -1.47
N ASP A 62 0.21 7.60 -1.77
CA ASP A 62 1.26 8.42 -1.20
C ASP A 62 1.17 8.50 0.33
N ALA A 63 -0.05 8.64 0.87
CA ALA A 63 -0.29 8.61 2.30
C ALA A 63 0.07 7.24 2.92
N ALA A 64 -0.38 6.14 2.31
CA ALA A 64 -0.06 4.80 2.78
C ALA A 64 1.45 4.51 2.72
N PHE A 65 2.14 4.95 1.67
CA PHE A 65 3.57 4.71 1.48
C PHE A 65 4.40 5.51 2.49
N ARG A 66 4.02 6.76 2.79
CA ARG A 66 4.65 7.53 3.86
C ARG A 66 4.52 6.83 5.22
N ASN A 67 3.32 6.37 5.57
CA ASN A 67 3.11 5.63 6.81
C ASN A 67 3.95 4.35 6.85
N TYR A 68 4.04 3.61 5.73
CA TYR A 68 4.93 2.47 5.59
C TYR A 68 6.38 2.83 5.90
N GLN A 69 6.92 3.89 5.30
CA GLN A 69 8.29 4.35 5.55
C GLN A 69 8.53 4.69 7.02
N GLU A 70 7.57 5.33 7.69
CA GLU A 70 7.63 5.59 9.13
C GLU A 70 7.69 4.30 9.94
N THR A 71 6.92 3.27 9.57
CA THR A 71 7.00 1.96 10.24
C THR A 71 8.37 1.30 10.08
N GLN A 72 9.05 1.49 8.95
CA GLN A 72 10.38 0.94 8.71
C GLN A 72 11.47 1.72 9.45
N GLY A 73 11.34 3.06 9.50
CA GLY A 73 12.27 3.94 10.22
C GLY A 73 12.18 3.82 11.75
N SER A 74 11.00 3.45 12.28
CA SER A 74 10.81 3.21 13.71
C SER A 74 11.54 1.96 14.23
N ILE A 75 11.96 1.05 13.33
CA ILE A 75 12.70 -0.18 13.68
C ILE A 75 14.19 0.11 13.93
N MET A 76 14.67 1.34 13.71
CA MET A 76 16.07 1.76 13.89
C MET A 76 16.30 2.72 15.07
N LYS A 77 15.36 2.85 16.01
CA LYS A 77 15.55 3.60 17.26
C LYS A 77 15.58 2.69 18.48
#